data_AF-A0A7V0J2K6-F1
#
_entry.id   AF-A0A7V0J2K6-F1
#
_cell.length_a   1.000
_cell.length_b   1.000
_cell.length_c   1.000
_cell.angle_alpha   90.00
_cell.angle_beta   90.00
_cell.angle_gamma   90.00
#
_symmetry.space_group_name_H-M   'P 1'
#
loop_
_entity.id
_entity.type
_entity.pdbx_description
1 polymer ?
#
loop_
_entity_poly.entity_id
_entity_poly.type
_entity_poly.pdbx_seq_one_letter_code
_entity_poly.pdbx_strand_id
1 'polypeptide(L)'
;GRASRFPNTDAFANYAGVAPIEVASGERTRHRLSRSGDRQLNSALHLVAVTQVRMANSAGRRYFDKKTAEGKTRNEAIRCLKRRIAAHVWRIMLADEHRRHTDQPSARAA
;
A
#
# COMPACT_ATOMS: atom_id res chain seq x y z
N GLY A 1 -4.82 7.73 -13.56
CA GLY A 1 -3.91 7.02 -14.51
C GLY A 1 -4.11 5.51 -14.40
N ARG A 2 -3.69 4.75 -15.41
CA ARG A 2 -3.80 3.27 -15.43
C ARG A 2 -2.97 2.60 -14.33
N ALA A 3 -3.36 1.43 -13.86
CA ALA A 3 -2.61 0.66 -12.85
C ALA A 3 -1.44 -0.09 -13.49
N SER A 4 -1.62 -0.54 -14.73
CA SER A 4 -0.62 -1.21 -15.58
C SER A 4 0.66 -0.41 -15.84
N ARG A 5 0.65 0.92 -15.63
CA ARG A 5 1.84 1.77 -15.77
C ARG A 5 2.94 1.46 -14.75
N PHE A 6 2.59 0.82 -13.63
CA PHE A 6 3.55 0.45 -12.60
C PHE A 6 4.03 -0.98 -12.85
N PRO A 7 5.33 -1.20 -13.05
CA PRO A 7 5.85 -2.53 -13.39
C PRO A 7 5.71 -3.53 -12.24
N ASN A 8 5.69 -3.05 -11.00
CA ASN A 8 5.55 -3.89 -9.82
C ASN A 8 4.90 -3.14 -8.64
N THR A 9 4.61 -3.90 -7.58
CA THR A 9 4.02 -3.40 -6.35
C THR A 9 4.95 -2.42 -5.61
N ASP A 10 6.26 -2.51 -5.76
CA ASP A 10 7.23 -1.58 -5.16
C ASP A 10 7.19 -0.21 -5.83
N ALA A 11 7.12 -0.16 -7.16
CA ALA A 11 6.96 1.07 -7.94
C ALA A 11 5.66 1.81 -7.56
N PHE A 12 4.56 1.08 -7.38
CA PHE A 12 3.31 1.66 -6.89
C PHE A 12 3.45 2.21 -5.46
N ALA A 13 4.09 1.46 -4.56
CA ALA A 13 4.28 1.90 -3.18
C ALA A 13 5.22 3.11 -3.06
N ASN A 14 6.25 3.19 -3.90
CA ASN A 14 7.14 4.35 -4.02
C ASN A 14 6.34 5.58 -4.47
N TYR A 15 5.54 5.45 -5.53
CA TYR A 15 4.66 6.53 -5.98
C TYR A 15 3.64 6.97 -4.93
N ALA A 16 3.05 6.02 -4.21
CA ALA A 16 2.10 6.27 -3.14
C ALA A 16 2.72 6.87 -1.87
N GLY A 17 4.05 7.02 -1.79
CA GLY A 17 4.75 7.50 -0.59
C GLY A 17 4.66 6.53 0.59
N VAL A 18 4.44 5.24 0.33
CA VAL A 18 4.28 4.17 1.33
C VAL A 18 5.47 3.21 1.35
N ALA A 19 6.33 3.25 0.34
CA ALA A 19 7.56 2.48 0.34
C ALA A 19 8.37 2.81 1.62
N PRO A 20 8.74 1.79 2.41
CA PRO A 20 9.68 2.00 3.50
C PRO A 20 11.00 2.45 2.86
N ILE A 21 11.47 3.65 3.21
CA ILE A 21 12.90 3.95 3.05
C ILE A 21 13.59 3.07 4.08
N GLU A 22 14.24 1.99 3.65
CA GLU A 22 15.24 1.34 4.48
C GLU A 22 16.31 2.40 4.77
N VAL A 23 16.34 2.88 6.00
CA VAL A 23 17.58 3.38 6.57
C VAL A 23 18.13 2.13 7.27
N ALA A 24 19.38 1.77 7.07
CA ALA A 24 20.05 0.85 7.96
C ALA A 24 21.17 1.69 8.57
N SER A 25 21.09 1.96 9.87
CA SER A 25 22.23 2.42 10.65
C SER A 25 22.42 1.36 11.72
N GLY A 26 23.62 0.78 11.77
CA GLY A 26 24.02 -0.42 12.51
C GLY A 26 23.82 -0.40 14.02
N GLU A 27 22.98 0.49 14.56
CA GLU A 27 22.50 0.38 15.93
C GLU A 27 21.15 1.08 16.19
N ARG A 28 20.76 2.12 15.44
CA ARG A 28 19.38 2.67 15.45
C ARG A 28 19.01 3.28 14.11
N THR A 29 17.98 2.69 13.50
CA THR A 29 17.44 3.13 12.23
C THR A 29 16.29 4.13 12.46
N ARG A 30 16.50 5.42 12.13
CA ARG A 30 15.41 6.41 12.06
C ARG A 30 14.96 6.58 10.60
N HIS A 31 13.70 6.27 10.32
CA HIS A 31 13.07 6.48 9.02
C HIS A 31 12.65 7.95 8.85
N ARG A 32 13.28 8.68 7.91
CA ARG A 32 12.80 10.01 7.49
C ARG A 32 11.60 9.83 6.55
N LEU A 33 10.55 10.65 6.73
CA LEU A 33 9.40 10.69 5.84
C LEU A 33 9.85 11.23 4.46
N SER A 34 9.70 10.45 3.39
CA SER A 34 9.83 11.00 2.03
C SER A 34 8.80 12.12 1.86
N ARG A 35 9.23 13.30 1.37
CA ARG A 35 8.31 14.36 0.92
C ARG A 35 7.78 14.07 -0.49
N SER A 36 8.43 13.16 -1.20
CA SER A 36 8.12 12.76 -2.57
C SER A 36 7.05 11.67 -2.58
N GLY A 37 6.18 11.70 -3.59
CA GLY A 37 5.05 10.78 -3.74
C GLY A 37 3.69 11.46 -3.57
N ASP A 38 2.63 10.77 -3.97
CA ASP A 38 1.26 11.27 -3.90
C ASP A 38 0.78 11.35 -2.44
N ARG A 39 0.66 12.58 -1.94
CA ARG A 39 0.27 12.87 -0.56
C ARG A 39 -1.19 12.52 -0.27
N GLN A 40 -2.07 12.64 -1.26
CA GLN A 40 -3.47 12.29 -1.11
C GLN A 40 -3.60 10.76 -1.01
N LEU A 41 -2.92 10.03 -1.89
CA LEU A 41 -2.89 8.57 -1.85
C LEU A 41 -2.27 8.05 -0.54
N ASN A 42 -1.18 8.65 -0.09
CA ASN A 42 -0.56 8.30 1.20
C ASN A 42 -1.52 8.53 2.39
N SER A 43 -2.29 9.63 2.35
CA SER A 43 -3.30 9.96 3.38
C SER A 43 -4.45 8.97 3.36
N ALA A 44 -4.99 8.66 2.18
CA ALA A 44 -6.05 7.67 2.01
C ALA A 44 -5.61 6.28 2.53
N LEU A 45 -4.40 5.83 2.18
CA LEU A 45 -3.85 4.57 2.69
C LEU A 45 -3.63 4.59 4.20
N HIS A 46 -3.29 5.75 4.78
CA HIS A 46 -3.20 5.90 6.23
C HIS A 46 -4.56 5.79 6.92
N LEU A 47 -5.60 6.44 6.38
CA LEU A 47 -6.96 6.35 6.90
C LEU A 47 -7.47 4.90 6.87
N VAL A 48 -7.28 4.19 5.76
CA VAL A 48 -7.65 2.77 5.65
C VAL A 48 -6.92 1.94 6.71
N ALA A 49 -5.61 2.15 6.91
CA ALA A 49 -4.84 1.44 7.92
C ALA A 49 -5.36 1.71 9.35
N VAL A 50 -5.61 2.97 9.71
CA VAL A 50 -6.13 3.34 11.04
C VAL A 50 -7.52 2.75 11.27
N THR A 51 -8.40 2.79 10.27
CA THR A 51 -9.73 2.18 10.34
C THR A 51 -9.63 0.67 10.55
N GLN A 52 -8.78 -0.03 9.79
CA GLN A 52 -8.57 -1.46 9.98
C GLN A 52 -8.06 -1.79 11.38
N VAL A 53 -7.12 -1.00 11.94
CA VAL A 53 -6.61 -1.22 13.31
C VAL A 53 -7.70 -1.01 14.37
N ARG A 54 -8.62 -0.06 14.17
CA ARG A 54 -9.75 0.17 15.09
C ARG A 54 -10.78 -0.97 15.06
N MET A 55 -10.94 -1.64 13.93
CA MET A 55 -11.88 -2.75 13.77
C MET A 55 -11.28 -4.07 14.28
N ALA A 56 -11.75 -4.56 15.43
CA ALA A 56 -11.22 -5.76 16.10
C ALA A 56 -11.14 -7.00 15.20
N ASN A 57 -12.15 -7.22 14.35
CA ASN A 57 -12.24 -8.42 13.50
C ASN A 57 -11.57 -8.27 12.13
N SER A 58 -10.90 -7.14 11.84
CA SER A 58 -10.32 -6.91 10.53
C SER A 58 -9.01 -7.69 10.32
N ALA A 59 -8.71 -8.01 9.05
CA ALA A 59 -7.42 -8.58 8.69
C ALA A 59 -6.25 -7.64 8.98
N GLY A 60 -6.47 -6.32 8.90
CA GLY A 60 -5.44 -5.32 9.21
C GLY A 60 -5.12 -5.24 10.70
N ARG A 61 -6.11 -5.43 11.58
CA ARG A 61 -5.89 -5.53 13.02
C ARG A 61 -5.03 -6.74 13.38
N ARG A 62 -5.38 -7.93 12.88
CA ARG A 62 -4.58 -9.14 13.07
C ARG A 62 -3.13 -8.97 12.58
N TYR A 63 -2.93 -8.30 11.44
CA TYR A 63 -1.60 -8.03 10.92
C TYR A 63 -0.83 -7.01 11.78
N PHE A 64 -1.49 -5.95 12.25
CA PHE A 64 -0.91 -4.97 13.15
C PHE A 64 -0.48 -5.59 14.49
N ASP A 65 -1.34 -6.42 15.07
CA ASP A 65 -1.05 -7.14 16.32
C ASP A 65 0.14 -8.10 16.14
N LYS A 66 0.17 -8.85 15.03
CA LYS A 66 1.34 -9.67 14.66
C LYS A 66 2.62 -8.85 14.60
N LYS A 67 2.62 -7.70 13.91
CA LYS A 67 3.82 -6.83 13.83
C LYS A 67 4.22 -6.24 15.17
N THR A 68 3.25 -5.94 16.03
CA THR A 68 3.52 -5.48 17.39
C THR A 68 4.15 -6.60 18.24
N ALA A 69 3.68 -7.85 18.10
CA ALA A 69 4.26 -9.02 18.74
C ALA A 69 5.68 -9.36 18.24
N GLU A 70 6.01 -9.02 16.98
CA GLU A 70 7.37 -9.08 16.43
C GLU A 70 8.30 -7.97 16.96
N GLY A 71 7.85 -7.13 17.91
CA GLY A 71 8.65 -6.08 18.54
C GLY A 71 8.67 -4.74 17.78
N LYS A 72 7.85 -4.58 16.73
CA LYS A 72 7.74 -3.30 16.02
C LYS A 72 6.97 -2.28 16.85
N THR A 73 7.43 -1.04 16.84
CA THR A 73 6.67 0.08 17.40
C THR A 73 5.35 0.25 16.65
N ARG A 74 4.35 0.87 17.31
CA ARG A 74 3.05 1.19 16.69
C ARG A 74 3.19 1.87 15.32
N ASN A 75 4.12 2.82 15.20
CA ASN A 75 4.34 3.56 13.95
C ASN A 75 4.96 2.68 12.86
N GLU A 76 5.87 1.77 13.20
CA GLU A 76 6.44 0.80 12.26
C GLU A 76 5.39 -0.23 11.82
N ALA A 77 4.60 -0.76 12.76
CA ALA A 77 3.51 -1.68 12.45
C ALA A 77 2.47 -1.04 11.51
N ILE A 78 2.10 0.22 11.73
CA ILE A 78 1.23 0.98 10.80
C ILE A 78 1.88 1.14 9.43
N ARG A 79 3.18 1.43 9.33
CA ARG A 79 3.89 1.51 8.03
C ARG A 79 3.85 0.18 7.29
N CYS A 80 4.13 -0.92 7.98
CA CYS A 80 4.03 -2.27 7.42
C CYS A 80 2.61 -2.56 6.91
N LEU A 81 1.58 -2.18 7.68
CA LEU A 81 0.19 -2.35 7.29
C LEU A 81 -0.16 -1.52 6.05
N LYS A 82 0.22 -0.23 6.03
CA LYS A 82 0.03 0.62 4.84
C LYS A 82 0.68 0.04 3.60
N ARG A 83 1.90 -0.49 3.71
CA ARG A 83 2.61 -1.14 2.59
C ARG A 83 1.85 -2.35 2.04
N ARG A 84 1.29 -3.16 2.94
CA ARG A 84 0.42 -4.30 2.59
C ARG A 84 -0.88 -3.85 1.92
N ILE A 85 -1.50 -2.79 2.41
CA ILE A 85 -2.73 -2.22 1.81
C ILE A 85 -2.42 -1.69 0.41
N ALA A 86 -1.32 -0.95 0.22
CA ALA A 86 -0.91 -0.46 -1.10
C ALA A 86 -0.74 -1.60 -2.11
N ALA A 87 -0.10 -2.70 -1.69
CA ALA A 87 0.05 -3.91 -2.50
C ALA A 87 -1.28 -4.57 -2.85
N HIS A 88 -2.26 -4.52 -1.96
CA HIS A 88 -3.58 -5.08 -2.20
C HIS A 88 -4.40 -4.19 -3.15
N VAL A 89 -4.40 -2.88 -2.92
CA VAL A 89 -5.07 -1.89 -3.78
C VAL A 89 -4.55 -1.97 -5.21
N TRP A 90 -3.23 -2.02 -5.42
CA TRP A 90 -2.67 -2.14 -6.76
C TRP A 90 -3.12 -3.41 -7.49
N ARG A 91 -3.18 -4.56 -6.79
CA ARG A 91 -3.67 -5.82 -7.36
C ARG A 91 -5.16 -5.76 -7.72
N ILE A 92 -5.98 -5.10 -6.90
CA ILE A 92 -7.40 -4.88 -7.22
C ILE A 92 -7.52 -3.98 -8.45
N MET A 93 -6.77 -2.88 -8.51
CA MET A 93 -6.81 -1.96 -9.65
C MET A 93 -6.37 -2.63 -10.95
N LEU A 94 -5.37 -3.52 -10.91
CA LEU A 94 -4.96 -4.32 -12.07
C LEU A 94 -6.05 -5.29 -12.50
N ALA A 95 -6.67 -6.00 -11.56
CA ALA A 95 -7.77 -6.91 -11.86
C ALA A 95 -8.97 -6.15 -12.46
N ASP A 96 -9.30 -4.97 -11.93
CA ASP A 96 -10.33 -4.08 -12.47
C ASP A 96 -10.01 -3.62 -13.89
N GLU A 97 -8.74 -3.25 -14.15
CA GLU A 97 -8.28 -2.85 -15.48
C GLU A 97 -8.37 -4.02 -16.48
N HIS A 98 -7.95 -5.22 -16.09
CA HIS A 98 -8.06 -6.42 -16.93
C HIS A 98 -9.52 -6.75 -17.23
N ARG A 99 -10.42 -6.69 -16.24
CA ARG A 99 -11.86 -6.92 -16.44
C ARG A 99 -12.44 -5.94 -17.45
N ARG A 100 -12.13 -4.64 -17.33
CA ARG A 100 -12.57 -3.62 -18.29
C ARG A 100 -12.06 -3.85 -19.70
N HIS A 101 -10.83 -4.36 -19.84
CA HIS A 101 -10.28 -4.72 -21.15
C HIS A 101 -10.99 -5.93 -21.77
N THR A 102 -11.34 -6.94 -20.98
CA THR A 102 -12.07 -8.12 -21.45
C THR A 102 -13.53 -7.80 -21.79
N ASP A 103 -14.18 -6.94 -21.01
CA ASP A 103 -15.59 -6.56 -21.18
C ASP A 103 -15.80 -5.53 -22.32
N GLN A 104 -14.73 -5.00 -22.92
CA GLN A 104 -14.81 -4.12 -24.08
C GLN A 104 -14.88 -5.00 -25.34
N PRO A 105 -16.07 -5.19 -25.95
CA PRO A 105 -16.17 -5.96 -27.19
C PRO A 105 -15.43 -5.18 -28.27
N SER A 106 -14.96 -5.89 -29.30
CA SER A 106 -14.36 -5.35 -30.52
C SER A 106 -15.27 -4.33 -31.22
N ALA A 107 -15.32 -3.11 -30.71
CA ALA A 107 -15.92 -1.96 -31.36
C ALA A 107 -14.93 -1.44 -32.42
N ARG A 108 -14.73 -2.26 -33.47
CA ARG A 108 -14.11 -1.93 -34.76
C ARG A 108 -14.17 -3.17 -35.68
N ALA A 109 -15.39 -3.55 -36.03
CA ALA A 109 -15.69 -4.35 -37.20
C ALA A 109 -17.04 -3.86 -37.74
N ALA A 110 -17.01 -2.67 -38.35
CA ALA A 110 -18.06 -2.11 -39.18
C ALA A 110 -17.40 -1.13 -40.16
#